data_AF-E0UAP6-F1
#
_entry.id   AF-E0UAP6-F1
#
_cell.length_a   1.000
_cell.length_b   1.000
_cell.length_c   1.000
_cell.angle_alpha   90.00
_cell.angle_beta   90.00
_cell.angle_gamma   90.00
#
_symmetry.space_group_name_H-M   'P 1'
#
loop_
_entity.id
_entity.type
_entity.pdbx_description
1 polymer ?
#
loop_
_entity_poly.entity_id
_entity_poly.type
_entity_poly.pdbx_seq_one_letter_code
_entity_poly.pdbx_strand_id
1 'polypeptide(L)'
;MSPIPVEQRQEKIVYSSLPLAVYRELAAHLEQIEGLTTELMPQTSEQFDYYQSQIGGLLINYPASLNSGCTEQIEKILNYYAHRYGSYQRQSISG
;
A
#
# COMPACT_ATOMS: atom_id res chain seq x y z
N MET A 1 31.39 10.99 -5.59
CA MET A 1 30.44 10.09 -6.27
C MET A 1 29.05 10.65 -6.01
N SER A 2 28.34 11.09 -7.05
CA SER A 2 26.92 11.39 -6.92
C SER A 2 26.15 10.07 -6.73
N PRO A 3 25.13 9.99 -5.86
CA PRO A 3 24.34 8.78 -5.74
C PRO A 3 23.64 8.52 -7.08
N ILE A 4 23.73 7.28 -7.57
CA ILE A 4 22.99 6.84 -8.75
C ILE A 4 21.49 6.92 -8.39
N PRO A 5 20.64 7.55 -9.22
CA PRO A 5 19.20 7.54 -8.98
C PRO A 5 18.70 6.09 -8.98
N VAL A 6 18.19 5.65 -7.83
CA VAL A 6 17.50 4.36 -7.73
C VAL A 6 16.09 4.57 -8.26
N GLU A 7 15.76 3.92 -9.37
CA GLU A 7 14.40 3.93 -9.92
C GLU A 7 13.43 3.41 -8.85
N GLN A 8 12.35 4.15 -8.62
CA GLN A 8 11.34 3.83 -7.60
C GLN A 8 10.07 3.33 -8.28
N ARG A 9 9.43 2.34 -7.67
CA ARG A 9 8.06 1.94 -7.98
C ARG A 9 7.15 2.52 -6.92
N GLN A 10 6.03 3.07 -7.39
CA GLN A 10 4.96 3.58 -6.54
C GLN A 10 3.67 2.89 -6.94
N GLU A 11 2.93 2.40 -5.96
CA GLU A 11 1.66 1.71 -6.17
C GLU A 11 0.63 2.17 -5.15
N LYS A 12 -0.60 2.38 -5.59
CA LYS A 12 -1.76 2.60 -4.72
C LYS A 12 -2.52 1.30 -4.54
N ILE A 13 -2.71 0.92 -3.28
CA ILE A 13 -3.49 -0.24 -2.85
C ILE A 13 -4.79 0.24 -2.22
N VAL A 14 -5.92 -0.26 -2.71
CA VAL A 14 -7.24 0.11 -2.21
C VAL A 14 -8.06 -1.12 -1.90
N TYR A 15 -8.49 -1.24 -0.64
CA TYR A 15 -9.50 -2.20 -0.21
C TYR A 15 -10.84 -1.47 -0.05
N SER A 16 -11.91 -2.04 -0.59
CA SER A 16 -13.23 -1.40 -0.63
C SER A 16 -13.84 -1.12 0.74
N SER A 17 -13.54 -1.94 1.75
CA SER A 17 -14.19 -1.89 3.08
C SER A 17 -13.22 -2.06 4.23
N LEU A 18 -11.93 -1.74 4.03
CA LEU A 18 -10.92 -1.91 5.07
C LEU A 18 -10.98 -0.76 6.10
N PRO A 19 -11.18 -1.05 7.40
CA PRO A 19 -11.25 0.00 8.41
C PRO A 19 -9.93 0.76 8.57
N LEU A 20 -9.99 2.02 9.02
CA LEU A 20 -8.81 2.87 9.24
C LEU A 20 -7.72 2.19 10.11
N ALA A 21 -8.12 1.57 11.22
CA ALA A 21 -7.17 0.89 12.10
C ALA A 21 -6.43 -0.24 11.37
N VAL A 22 -7.14 -0.97 10.50
CA VAL A 22 -6.57 -2.08 9.74
C VAL A 22 -5.67 -1.56 8.61
N TYR A 23 -5.99 -0.41 8.00
CA TYR A 23 -5.05 0.27 7.09
C TYR A 23 -3.73 0.64 7.79
N ARG A 24 -3.78 1.11 9.03
CA ARG A 24 -2.58 1.42 9.83
C ARG A 24 -1.77 0.17 10.18
N GLU A 25 -2.43 -0.93 10.52
CA GLU A 25 -1.76 -2.22 10.73
C GLU A 25 -1.10 -2.74 9.46
N LEU A 26 -1.81 -2.66 8.33
CA LEU A 26 -1.28 -3.06 7.02
C LEU A 26 -0.03 -2.24 6.67
N ALA A 27 -0.09 -0.91 6.84
CA ALA A 27 1.04 -0.01 6.66
C ALA A 27 2.24 -0.45 7.51
N ALA A 28 2.01 -0.67 8.82
CA ALA A 28 3.05 -1.09 9.75
C ALA A 28 3.70 -2.43 9.38
N HIS A 29 2.94 -3.40 8.87
CA HIS A 29 3.50 -4.68 8.40
C HIS A 29 4.33 -4.51 7.12
N LEU A 30 3.89 -3.66 6.19
CA LEU A 30 4.63 -3.40 4.96
C LEU A 30 5.94 -2.64 5.24
N GLU A 31 5.94 -1.69 6.17
CA GLU A 31 7.14 -0.94 6.59
C GLU A 31 8.20 -1.80 7.30
N GLN A 32 7.90 -3.05 7.65
CA GLN A 32 8.90 -4.02 8.11
C GLN A 32 9.78 -4.54 6.95
N ILE A 33 9.38 -4.34 5.70
CA ILE A 33 10.15 -4.73 4.52
C ILE A 33 11.18 -3.63 4.23
N GLU A 34 12.46 -3.98 4.30
CA GLU A 34 13.55 -3.03 4.08
C GLU A 34 13.44 -2.33 2.72
N GLY A 35 13.51 -1.00 2.73
CA GLY A 35 13.43 -0.16 1.54
C GLY A 35 12.00 0.15 1.08
N LEU A 36 10.97 -0.37 1.75
CA LEU A 36 9.57 -0.02 1.48
C LEU A 36 9.09 1.08 2.44
N THR A 37 8.46 2.11 1.90
CA THR A 37 7.75 3.13 2.69
C THR A 37 6.28 3.16 2.34
N THR A 38 5.44 3.62 3.28
CA THR A 38 4.01 3.71 3.06
C THR A 38 3.45 5.09 3.42
N GLU A 39 2.34 5.45 2.78
CA GLU A 39 1.58 6.66 3.09
C GLU A 39 0.08 6.37 3.03
N LEU A 40 -0.66 6.79 4.06
CA LEU A 40 -2.12 6.68 4.07
C LEU A 40 -2.72 7.84 3.27
N MET A 41 -3.38 7.52 2.16
CA MET A 41 -4.04 8.51 1.34
C MET A 41 -5.43 8.83 1.92
N PRO A 42 -5.78 10.11 2.13
CA PRO A 42 -7.12 10.46 2.59
C PRO A 42 -8.18 10.04 1.58
N GLN A 43 -9.38 9.74 2.08
CA GLN A 43 -10.55 9.54 1.23
C GLN A 43 -10.92 10.86 0.53
N THR A 44 -11.17 10.81 -0.77
CA THR A 44 -11.54 11.99 -1.59
C THR A 44 -13.00 11.95 -2.04
N SER A 45 -13.79 10.95 -1.62
CA SER A 45 -15.23 10.93 -1.86
C SER A 45 -15.89 12.18 -1.27
N GLU A 46 -16.67 12.87 -2.10
CA GLU A 46 -17.46 14.03 -1.68
C GLU A 46 -18.73 13.63 -0.91
N GLN A 47 -19.07 12.35 -0.90
CA GLN A 47 -20.24 11.80 -0.21
C GLN A 47 -19.82 11.13 1.10
N PHE A 48 -20.40 11.59 2.20
CA PHE A 48 -20.21 10.97 3.51
C PHE A 48 -20.97 9.66 3.60
N ASP A 49 -20.24 8.57 3.82
CA ASP A 49 -20.79 7.25 4.10
C ASP A 49 -20.11 6.71 5.36
N TYR A 50 -20.90 6.40 6.39
CA TYR A 50 -20.41 5.89 7.67
C TYR A 50 -19.63 4.57 7.52
N TYR A 51 -19.93 3.80 6.47
CA TYR A 51 -19.29 2.52 6.20
C TYR A 51 -18.08 2.64 5.27
N GLN A 52 -17.83 3.83 4.69
CA GLN A 52 -16.60 4.09 3.95
C GLN A 52 -15.46 4.45 4.90
N SER A 53 -14.29 3.91 4.61
CA SER A 53 -13.08 4.30 5.32
C SER A 53 -12.75 5.77 5.03
N GLN A 54 -12.30 6.48 6.07
CA GLN A 54 -11.71 7.82 5.95
C GLN A 54 -10.38 7.79 5.17
N ILE A 55 -9.87 6.60 4.85
CA ILE A 55 -8.69 6.35 4.01
C ILE A 55 -9.16 5.93 2.61
N GLY A 56 -8.63 6.60 1.59
CA GLY A 56 -8.88 6.32 0.16
C GLY A 56 -7.89 5.32 -0.44
N GLY A 57 -6.88 4.91 0.31
CA GLY A 57 -5.92 3.88 -0.07
C GLY A 57 -4.60 3.96 0.71
N LEU A 58 -3.74 2.99 0.47
CA LEU A 58 -2.36 2.96 0.93
C LEU A 58 -1.44 3.14 -0.27
N LEU A 59 -0.60 4.17 -0.26
CA LEU A 59 0.48 4.33 -1.20
C LEU A 59 1.68 3.57 -0.68
N ILE A 60 2.30 2.74 -1.53
CA ILE A 60 3.55 2.03 -1.22
C ILE A 60 4.63 2.47 -2.20
N ASN A 61 5.84 2.67 -1.69
CA ASN A 61 7.00 3.06 -2.48
C ASN A 61 8.17 2.13 -2.18
N TYR A 62 8.85 1.65 -3.21
CA TYR A 62 10.03 0.79 -3.04
C TYR A 62 10.91 0.81 -4.30
N PRO A 63 12.21 0.49 -4.19
CA PRO A 63 13.11 0.41 -5.33
C PRO A 63 12.61 -0.55 -6.41
N ALA A 64 12.73 -0.19 -7.69
CA ALA A 64 12.46 -1.12 -8.80
C ALA A 64 13.38 -2.35 -8.77
N SER A 65 14.53 -2.23 -8.11
CA SER A 65 15.50 -3.29 -7.84
C SER A 65 15.24 -4.08 -6.55
N LEU A 66 14.09 -3.89 -5.88
CA LEU A 66 13.72 -4.63 -4.68
C LEU A 66 13.82 -6.14 -4.97
N ASN A 67 14.44 -6.88 -4.06
CA ASN A 67 14.68 -8.31 -4.26
C ASN A 67 13.35 -9.09 -4.33
N SER A 68 13.38 -10.23 -5.03
CA SER A 68 12.17 -11.05 -5.25
C SER A 68 11.52 -11.54 -3.95
N GLY A 69 12.30 -11.84 -2.92
CA GLY A 69 11.78 -12.29 -1.62
C GLY A 69 10.94 -11.20 -0.93
N CYS A 70 11.38 -9.94 -1.00
CA CYS A 70 10.62 -8.79 -0.52
C CYS A 70 9.35 -8.58 -1.36
N THR A 71 9.42 -8.70 -2.69
CA THR A 71 8.23 -8.64 -3.54
C THR A 71 7.21 -9.73 -3.20
N GLU A 72 7.65 -10.97 -2.99
CA GLU A 72 6.78 -12.07 -2.52
C GLU A 72 6.18 -11.79 -1.14
N GLN A 73 6.93 -11.16 -0.24
CA GLN A 73 6.44 -10.79 1.09
C GLN A 73 5.35 -9.71 1.01
N ILE A 74 5.49 -8.72 0.13
CA ILE A 74 4.43 -7.73 -0.16
C ILE A 74 3.15 -8.47 -0.59
N GLU A 75 3.24 -9.39 -1.55
CA GLU A 75 2.07 -10.16 -1.99
C GLU A 75 1.45 -10.99 -0.87
N LYS A 76 2.24 -11.66 -0.04
CA LYS A 76 1.72 -12.45 1.09
C LYS A 76 0.97 -11.57 2.08
N ILE A 77 1.51 -10.41 2.42
CA ILE A 77 0.87 -9.47 3.33
C ILE A 77 -0.46 -8.98 2.73
N LEU A 78 -0.47 -8.49 1.49
CA LEU A 78 -1.70 -8.00 0.88
C LEU A 78 -2.76 -9.10 0.74
N ASN A 79 -2.37 -10.30 0.32
CA ASN A 79 -3.30 -11.42 0.20
C ASN A 79 -3.89 -11.87 1.54
N TYR A 80 -3.13 -11.76 2.64
CA TYR A 80 -3.65 -12.02 3.99
C TYR A 80 -4.81 -11.08 4.34
N TYR A 81 -4.64 -9.77 4.11
CA TYR A 81 -5.72 -8.80 4.34
C TYR A 81 -6.86 -9.00 3.35
N ALA A 82 -6.56 -9.37 2.10
CA ALA A 82 -7.57 -9.64 1.08
C ALA A 82 -8.49 -10.81 1.46
N HIS A 83 -7.91 -11.88 2.01
CA HIS A 83 -8.67 -13.04 2.47
C HIS A 83 -9.66 -12.69 3.59
N ARG A 84 -9.31 -11.72 4.45
CA ARG A 84 -10.11 -11.36 5.63
C ARG A 84 -11.11 -10.23 5.37
N TYR A 85 -10.78 -9.29 4.48
CA TYR A 85 -11.53 -8.05 4.28
C TYR A 85 -12.04 -7.84 2.85
N GLY A 86 -11.81 -8.80 1.95
CA GLY A 86 -12.18 -8.73 0.53
C GLY A 86 -11.02 -8.27 -0.36
N SER A 87 -11.18 -8.47 -1.67
CA SER A 87 -10.16 -8.15 -2.66
C SER A 87 -9.71 -6.68 -2.64
N TYR A 88 -8.45 -6.42 -2.98
CA TYR A 88 -7.94 -5.08 -3.20
C TYR A 88 -7.73 -4.79 -4.69
N GLN A 89 -7.72 -3.51 -5.01
CA GLN A 89 -7.24 -2.98 -6.28
C GLN A 89 -5.80 -2.48 -6.10
N ARG A 90 -4.99 -2.69 -7.14
CA ARG A 90 -3.62 -2.17 -7.20
C ARG A 90 -3.47 -1.35 -8.47
N GLN A 91 -2.87 -0.17 -8.34
CA GLN A 91 -2.61 0.73 -9.46
C GLN A 91 -1.17 1.24 -9.35
N SER A 92 -0.36 1.01 -10.39
CA SER A 92 0.96 1.65 -10.47
C SER A 92 0.77 3.14 -10.71
N ILE A 93 1.45 3.98 -9.93
CA ILE A 93 1.48 5.43 -10.13
C ILE A 93 2.75 5.75 -10.90
N SER A 94 2.58 6.18 -12.15
CA SER A 94 3.67 6.79 -12.92
C SER A 94 3.73 8.26 -12.54
N GLY A 95 4.86 8.69 -11.98
CA GLY A 95 5.18 10.11 -11.79
C GLY A 95 5.57 10.78 -13.10
#